data_AF-A0A835L870-F1
#
_entry.id   AF-A0A835L870-F1
#
_cell.length_a   1.000
_cell.length_b   1.000
_cell.length_c   1.000
_cell.angle_alpha   90.00
_cell.angle_beta   90.00
_cell.angle_gamma   90.00
#
_symmetry.space_group_name_H-M   'P 1'
#
loop_
_entity.id
_entity.type
_entity.pdbx_description
1 polymer ?
#
loop_
_entity_poly.entity_id
_entity_poly.type
_entity_poly.pdbx_seq_one_letter_code
_entity_poly.pdbx_strand_id
1 'polypeptide(L)'
;MTKLKNTQAERLNPCLKEQEMSYQCLNKNGYDQSKCEEYFDNYNTCKKFWGKVYKDRKAKGLHPFMPEVEDRPKIKEEYFQYVKSQMS
;
A
#
# COMPACT_ATOMS: atom_id res chain seq x y z
N MET A 1 -22.17 3.83 15.91
CA MET A 1 -20.98 4.68 16.05
C MET A 1 -20.28 4.74 14.70
N THR A 2 -20.41 5.87 14.00
CA THR A 2 -19.75 6.08 12.70
C THR A 2 -18.25 6.14 12.96
N LYS A 3 -17.47 5.18 12.44
CA LYS A 3 -16.00 5.24 12.52
C LYS A 3 -15.56 6.57 11.89
N LEU A 4 -14.95 7.46 12.67
CA LEU A 4 -14.29 8.66 12.17
C LEU A 4 -13.19 8.19 11.21
N LYS A 5 -13.36 8.45 9.91
CA LYS A 5 -12.34 8.16 8.90
C LYS A 5 -11.27 9.25 8.98
N ASN A 6 -10.05 8.88 9.35
CA ASN A 6 -8.90 9.78 9.25
C ASN A 6 -8.42 9.81 7.79
N THR A 7 -9.04 10.65 6.97
CA THR A 7 -8.72 10.81 5.54
C THR A 7 -7.27 11.26 5.30
N GLN A 8 -6.65 11.92 6.27
CA GLN A 8 -5.26 12.34 6.19
C GLN A 8 -4.30 11.14 6.28
N ALA A 9 -4.63 10.12 7.07
CA ALA A 9 -3.85 8.90 7.17
C ALA A 9 -3.85 8.12 5.84
N GLU A 10 -5.01 7.99 5.19
CA GLU A 10 -5.12 7.35 3.87
C GLU A 10 -4.32 8.11 2.81
N ARG A 11 -4.37 9.45 2.82
CA ARG A 11 -3.59 10.28 1.90
C ARG A 11 -2.08 10.10 2.08
N LEU A 12 -1.59 10.13 3.32
CA LEU A 12 -0.16 10.08 3.64
C LEU A 12 0.44 8.68 3.57
N ASN A 13 -0.36 7.64 3.85
CA ASN A 13 0.09 6.25 3.84
C ASN A 13 -0.68 5.43 2.79
N PRO A 14 -0.08 5.16 1.62
CA PRO A 14 -0.72 4.34 0.59
C PRO A 14 -0.80 2.85 0.91
N CYS A 15 -0.27 2.46 2.07
CA CYS A 15 -0.29 1.12 2.65
C CYS A 15 -0.98 1.08 4.02
N LEU A 16 -1.89 2.04 4.30
CA LEU A 16 -2.59 2.12 5.58
C LEU A 16 -3.33 0.81 5.89
N LYS A 17 -4.01 0.23 4.90
CA LYS A 17 -4.73 -1.04 5.07
C LYS A 17 -3.81 -2.18 5.48
N GLU A 18 -2.68 -2.35 4.78
CA GLU A 18 -1.70 -3.41 5.07
C GLU A 18 -1.01 -3.19 6.43
N GLN A 19 -0.77 -1.93 6.80
CA GLN A 19 -0.29 -1.56 8.14
C GLN A 19 -1.31 -1.93 9.24
N GLU A 20 -2.59 -1.61 9.04
CA GLU A 20 -3.63 -1.96 10.00
C GLU A 20 -3.77 -3.48 10.16
N MET A 21 -3.64 -4.25 9.07
CA MET A 21 -3.67 -5.71 9.12
C MET A 21 -2.50 -6.28 9.91
N SER A 22 -1.28 -5.74 9.77
CA SER A 22 -0.12 -6.20 10.53
C SER A 22 -0.27 -5.88 12.03
N TYR A 23 -0.79 -4.71 12.39
CA TYR A 23 -1.11 -4.38 13.77
C TYR A 23 -2.22 -5.25 14.34
N GLN A 24 -3.26 -5.56 13.55
CA GLN A 24 -4.31 -6.49 13.98
C GLN A 24 -3.76 -7.89 14.25
N CYS A 25 -2.84 -8.38 13.42
CA CYS A 25 -2.17 -9.65 13.67
C CYS A 25 -1.38 -9.63 14.98
N LEU A 26 -0.55 -8.59 15.20
CA LEU A 26 0.23 -8.44 16.43
C LEU A 26 -0.66 -8.41 17.67
N ASN A 27 -1.74 -7.62 17.64
CA ASN A 27 -2.68 -7.52 18.74
C ASN A 27 -3.35 -8.87 19.07
N LYS A 28 -3.67 -9.67 18.07
CA LYS A 28 -4.27 -11.01 18.26
C LYS A 28 -3.29 -12.05 18.79
N ASN A 29 -2.00 -11.87 18.53
CA ASN A 29 -0.97 -12.86 18.81
C ASN A 29 -0.05 -12.49 19.98
N GLY A 30 -0.46 -11.53 20.81
CA GLY A 30 0.37 -11.09 21.94
C GLY A 30 1.71 -10.49 21.51
N TYR A 31 1.72 -9.82 20.36
CA TYR A 31 2.90 -9.20 19.74
C TYR A 31 4.00 -10.19 19.31
N ASP A 32 3.68 -11.48 19.19
CA ASP A 32 4.56 -12.47 18.59
C ASP A 32 4.69 -12.23 17.08
N GLN A 33 5.83 -11.67 16.68
CA GLN A 33 6.10 -11.29 15.28
C GLN A 33 6.18 -12.49 14.35
N SER A 34 6.62 -13.66 14.85
CA SER A 34 6.77 -14.87 14.03
C SER A 34 5.43 -15.37 13.46
N LYS A 35 4.32 -15.02 14.12
CA LYS A 35 2.95 -15.35 13.67
C LYS A 35 2.39 -14.38 12.63
N CYS A 36 3.12 -13.33 12.30
CA CYS A 36 2.63 -12.21 11.50
C CYS A 36 3.47 -11.91 10.25
N GLU A 37 4.40 -12.81 9.88
CA GLU A 37 5.31 -12.64 8.75
C GLU A 37 4.59 -12.30 7.44
N GLU A 38 3.52 -13.03 7.10
CA GLU A 38 2.73 -12.77 5.89
C GLU A 38 2.14 -11.34 5.84
N TYR A 39 1.68 -10.83 6.98
CA TYR A 39 1.16 -9.46 7.07
C TYR A 39 2.28 -8.42 6.90
N PHE A 40 3.48 -8.71 7.41
CA PHE A 40 4.64 -7.86 7.19
C PHE A 40 5.11 -7.89 5.74
N ASP A 41 5.11 -9.06 5.11
CA ASP A 41 5.45 -9.23 3.70
C ASP A 41 4.47 -8.48 2.80
N ASN A 42 3.18 -8.53 3.11
CA ASN A 42 2.18 -7.76 2.40
C ASN A 42 2.43 -6.24 2.56
N TYR A 43 2.66 -5.78 3.79
CA TYR A 43 2.98 -4.36 4.05
C TYR A 43 4.27 -3.91 3.33
N ASN A 44 5.31 -4.74 3.35
CA ASN A 44 6.57 -4.47 2.68
C ASN A 44 6.44 -4.47 1.16
N THR A 45 5.65 -5.38 0.61
CA THR A 45 5.32 -5.43 -0.82
C THR A 45 4.58 -4.18 -1.26
N CYS A 46 3.60 -3.74 -0.47
CA CYS A 46 2.90 -2.48 -0.70
C CYS A 46 3.86 -1.28 -0.73
N LYS A 47 4.76 -1.16 0.25
CA LYS A 47 5.77 -0.08 0.28
C LYS A 47 6.70 -0.11 -0.92
N LYS A 48 7.15 -1.29 -1.34
CA LYS A 48 8.00 -1.47 -2.53
C LYS A 48 7.28 -0.99 -3.79
N PHE A 49 6.03 -1.40 -3.97
CA PHE A 49 5.20 -0.99 -5.10
C PHE A 49 5.05 0.54 -5.17
N TRP A 50 4.58 1.17 -4.08
CA TRP A 50 4.38 2.62 -4.08
C TRP A 50 5.69 3.42 -4.14
N GLY A 51 6.78 2.86 -3.63
CA GLY A 51 8.12 3.41 -3.81
C GLY A 51 8.54 3.44 -5.28
N LYS A 52 8.20 2.40 -6.06
CA LYS A 52 8.44 2.37 -7.51
C LYS A 52 7.57 3.39 -8.24
N VAL A 53 6.26 3.40 -7.97
CA VAL A 53 5.33 4.37 -8.56
C VAL A 53 5.78 5.82 -8.30
N TYR A 54 6.19 6.13 -7.07
CA TYR A 54 6.70 7.46 -6.71
C TYR A 54 7.94 7.84 -7.53
N LYS A 55 8.92 6.93 -7.63
CA LYS A 55 10.16 7.17 -8.39
C LYS A 55 9.85 7.38 -9.88
N ASP A 56 8.98 6.55 -10.46
CA ASP A 56 8.60 6.63 -11.86
C ASP A 56 7.85 7.94 -12.17
N ARG A 57 6.92 8.35 -11.30
CA ARG A 57 6.20 9.62 -11.43
C ARG A 57 7.13 10.82 -11.28
N LYS A 58 8.06 10.77 -10.31
CA LYS A 58 9.07 11.81 -10.10
C LYS A 58 9.98 11.96 -11.32
N ALA A 59 10.46 10.86 -11.90
CA ALA A 59 11.27 10.87 -13.12
C ALA A 59 10.53 11.48 -14.33
N LYS A 60 9.20 11.31 -14.38
CA LYS A 60 8.32 11.87 -15.41
C LYS A 60 7.82 13.29 -15.10
N GLY A 61 8.18 13.88 -13.95
CA GLY A 61 7.68 15.19 -13.53
C GLY A 61 6.17 15.23 -13.21
N LEU A 62 5.55 14.08 -12.91
CA LEU A 62 4.11 13.98 -12.66
C LEU A 62 3.78 14.30 -11.20
N HIS A 63 3.18 15.48 -10.96
CA HIS A 63 2.70 15.90 -9.65
C HIS A 63 1.21 15.57 -9.44
N PRO A 64 0.78 15.22 -8.21
CA PRO A 64 1.63 14.90 -7.06
C PRO A 64 2.43 13.60 -7.28
N PHE A 65 3.66 13.53 -6.77
CA PHE A 65 4.52 12.36 -6.99
C PHE A 65 3.94 11.09 -6.40
N MET A 66 3.24 11.19 -5.26
CA MET A 66 2.36 10.14 -4.77
C MET A 66 0.94 10.40 -5.30
N PRO A 67 0.29 9.43 -5.95
CA PRO A 67 -1.08 9.62 -6.43
C PRO A 67 -2.10 9.88 -5.32
N GLU A 68 -3.12 10.67 -5.66
CA GLU A 68 -4.29 10.90 -4.81
C GLU A 68 -5.05 9.59 -4.58
N VAL A 69 -5.78 9.50 -3.46
CA VAL A 69 -6.38 8.25 -2.97
C VAL A 69 -7.32 7.63 -4.01
N GLU A 70 -8.04 8.46 -4.75
CA GLU A 70 -9.02 8.10 -5.76
C GLU A 70 -8.38 7.47 -7.01
N ASP A 71 -7.14 7.86 -7.33
CA ASP A 71 -6.41 7.36 -8.51
C ASP A 71 -5.70 6.03 -8.23
N ARG A 72 -5.47 5.70 -6.95
CA ARG A 72 -4.67 4.54 -6.56
C ARG A 72 -5.20 3.19 -7.06
N PRO A 73 -6.53 2.91 -7.03
CA PRO A 73 -7.06 1.65 -7.53
C PRO A 73 -6.74 1.44 -9.01
N LYS A 74 -6.87 2.49 -9.83
CA LYS A 74 -6.58 2.44 -11.26
C LYS A 74 -5.10 2.16 -11.53
N ILE A 75 -4.20 2.86 -10.82
CA ILE A 75 -2.75 2.66 -10.97
C ILE A 75 -2.32 1.25 -10.55
N LYS A 76 -2.93 0.71 -9.48
CA LYS A 76 -2.70 -0.69 -9.06
C LYS A 76 -3.14 -1.67 -10.13
N GLU A 77 -4.33 -1.49 -10.70
CA GLU A 77 -4.88 -2.34 -11.76
C GLU A 77 -3.99 -2.31 -13.01
N GLU A 78 -3.64 -1.12 -13.48
CA GLU A 78 -2.75 -0.94 -14.65
C GLU A 78 -1.39 -1.61 -14.44
N TYR A 79 -0.80 -1.47 -13.25
CA TYR A 79 0.45 -2.15 -12.92
C TYR A 79 0.30 -3.67 -12.90
N PHE A 80 -0.79 -4.18 -12.33
CA PHE A 80 -1.06 -5.62 -12.29
C PHE A 80 -1.21 -6.20 -13.70
N GLN A 81 -1.94 -5.52 -14.58
CA GLN A 81 -2.09 -5.92 -15.98
C GLN A 81 -0.75 -5.86 -16.73
N TYR A 82 0.07 -4.83 -16.49
CA TYR A 82 1.42 -4.75 -17.04
C TYR A 82 2.28 -5.93 -16.59
N VAL A 83 2.32 -6.25 -15.30
CA VAL A 83 3.09 -7.40 -14.80
C VAL A 83 2.57 -8.72 -15.41
N LYS A 84 1.25 -8.89 -15.48
CA LYS A 84 0.61 -10.07 -16.08
C LYS A 84 0.99 -10.27 -17.55
N SER A 85 1.10 -9.18 -18.32
CA SER A 85 1.48 -9.25 -19.74
C SER A 85 2.95 -9.59 -19.97
N GLN A 86 3.82 -9.36 -18.98
CA GLN A 86 5.24 -9.73 -19.06
C GLN A 86 5.52 -11.17 -18.60
N MET A 87 4.53 -11.83 -17.99
CA MET A 87 4.64 -13.21 -17.48
C MET A 87 3.90 -14.24 -18.37
N SER A 88 3.21 -13.76 -19.42
CA SER A 88 2.60 -14.58 -20.47
C SER A 88 3.54 -14.70 -21.65
#